data_AF-W4FR68-F1
#
_entry.id   AF-W4FR68-F1
#
_cell.length_a   1.000
_cell.length_b   1.000
_cell.length_c   1.000
_cell.angle_alpha   90.00
_cell.angle_beta   90.00
_cell.angle_gamma   90.00
#
_symmetry.space_group_name_H-M   'P 1'
#
loop_
_entity.id
_entity.type
_entity.pdbx_description
1 polymer ?
#
loop_
_entity_poly.entity_id
_entity_poly.type
_entity_poly.pdbx_seq_one_letter_code
_entity_poly.pdbx_strand_id
1 'polypeptide(L)'
;MAMTQLHDDSVTNATSMNKQRTIRIMVLGEEKVGKSSLISALVSQQASERVPSVLHDIVIPTEDTRENVAISLHDTSSSSNDVMEVIKTMNRSDAAIVVFDVSRSISSQRLGYWLDLLKVTKVMPVVLVGNKCDLLPGGSEISRVQSVLRNYKFIVHSLECSARTLINVKKTFGLAQKAVLYPMAPLYDAEKKQLQPKFITALKRIFRLFDVDRDGVISRDELHEYQNVCFKTRMKPEDMDALLELVALVKADGVATDTRGLRFDGFAYLSELAIEKNKPEHCWQVLRTIGYSDTLELELPHDLMDVPRDSNAAQYEMCELSAAAIQFLTAVFTQFAPLTQASIDGIFAIVPPPKRPTWTSLPLEEPHASLDVSAWLALWSLEMAIRPLRALEQLYYLGLVDTKALTAVDVRRSRHSRASAKVIRCLLFGPPGCGKTLLTNAFTSYSFLSPEPLAVSYPERDAKPADAYAHLLHNVHTVVDKETGAQRTLIVRRFEISW
;
A
#
# COMPACT_ATOMS: atom_id res chain seq x y z
N MET A 1 -6.59 -23.88 2.20
CA MET A 1 -5.78 -24.01 3.43
C MET A 1 -4.94 -22.77 3.70
N ALA A 2 -4.21 -22.20 2.73
CA ALA A 2 -3.45 -20.95 2.89
C ALA A 2 -4.31 -19.72 3.27
N MET A 3 -5.49 -19.55 2.65
CA MET A 3 -6.42 -18.44 2.99
C MET A 3 -7.06 -18.57 4.39
N THR A 4 -7.16 -19.81 4.89
CA THR A 4 -7.68 -20.11 6.23
C THR A 4 -6.69 -19.71 7.34
N GLN A 5 -5.40 -19.57 7.02
CA GLN A 5 -4.39 -19.08 7.97
C GLN A 5 -4.22 -17.55 7.92
N LEU A 6 -4.39 -16.91 6.75
CA LEU A 6 -4.60 -15.44 6.70
C LEU A 6 -5.79 -15.02 7.57
N HIS A 7 -6.82 -15.86 7.65
CA HIS A 7 -7.96 -15.65 8.55
C HIS A 7 -7.54 -15.67 10.04
N ASP A 8 -6.70 -16.60 10.49
CA ASP A 8 -6.25 -16.67 11.90
C ASP A 8 -5.17 -15.62 12.23
N ASP A 9 -4.25 -15.36 11.31
CA ASP A 9 -3.18 -14.36 11.47
C ASP A 9 -3.71 -12.92 11.33
N SER A 10 -4.76 -12.68 10.53
CA SER A 10 -5.46 -11.39 10.53
C SER A 10 -6.27 -11.19 11.82
N VAL A 11 -6.84 -12.25 12.41
CA VAL A 11 -7.55 -12.15 13.69
C VAL A 11 -6.58 -11.87 14.84
N THR A 12 -5.39 -12.49 14.84
CA THR A 12 -4.36 -12.27 15.88
C THR A 12 -3.54 -10.99 15.66
N ASN A 13 -3.20 -10.61 14.42
CA ASN A 13 -2.51 -9.33 14.14
C ASN A 13 -3.45 -8.12 14.19
N ALA A 14 -4.73 -8.25 13.83
CA ALA A 14 -5.71 -7.16 14.06
C ALA A 14 -5.98 -6.94 15.55
N THR A 15 -5.79 -7.96 16.40
CA THR A 15 -5.89 -7.80 17.85
C THR A 15 -4.59 -7.33 18.49
N SER A 16 -3.42 -7.66 17.92
CA SER A 16 -2.11 -7.35 18.53
C SER A 16 -1.42 -6.06 18.05
N MET A 17 -1.98 -5.32 17.09
CA MET A 17 -1.51 -3.98 16.68
C MET A 17 -2.48 -2.82 17.00
N ASN A 18 -3.48 -3.04 17.87
CA ASN A 18 -4.30 -1.94 18.40
C ASN A 18 -3.57 -1.21 19.53
N LYS A 19 -2.51 -0.48 19.20
CA LYS A 19 -2.17 0.74 19.95
C LYS A 19 -3.44 1.59 19.91
N GLN A 20 -4.16 1.74 21.03
CA GLN A 20 -5.40 2.53 21.10
C GLN A 20 -5.20 3.85 20.35
N ARG A 21 -5.72 3.90 19.12
CA ARG A 21 -5.54 5.04 18.24
C ARG A 21 -6.56 6.06 18.72
N THR A 22 -6.11 7.24 19.12
CA THR A 22 -6.99 8.34 19.53
C THR A 22 -7.04 9.35 18.39
N ILE A 23 -8.22 9.58 17.81
CA ILE A 23 -8.42 10.63 16.81
C ILE A 23 -8.77 11.93 17.51
N ARG A 24 -8.01 13.00 17.22
CA ARG A 24 -8.27 14.34 17.77
C ARG A 24 -9.04 15.17 16.76
N ILE A 25 -10.25 15.58 17.10
CA ILE A 25 -11.12 16.40 16.27
C ILE A 25 -11.28 17.77 16.91
N MET A 26 -10.98 18.81 16.15
CA MET A 26 -11.14 20.20 16.56
C MET A 26 -12.45 20.77 16.01
N VAL A 27 -13.16 21.60 16.79
CA VAL A 27 -14.35 22.32 16.32
C VAL A 27 -14.04 23.81 16.21
N LEU A 28 -14.12 24.35 15.00
CA LEU A 28 -13.78 25.72 14.62
C LEU A 28 -15.03 26.48 14.14
N GLY A 29 -14.99 27.81 14.20
CA GLY A 29 -16.05 28.67 13.66
C GLY A 29 -16.25 29.94 14.46
N GLU A 30 -17.09 30.83 13.94
CA GLU A 30 -17.36 32.15 14.53
C GLU A 30 -18.05 32.09 15.91
N GLU A 31 -18.10 33.24 16.58
CA GLU A 31 -18.85 33.38 17.83
C GLU A 31 -20.34 33.08 17.62
N LYS A 32 -20.96 32.35 18.56
CA LYS A 32 -22.39 32.02 18.60
C LYS A 32 -22.91 31.16 17.43
N VAL A 33 -22.03 30.46 16.69
CA VAL A 33 -22.44 29.46 15.68
C VAL A 33 -22.88 28.13 16.28
N GLY A 34 -22.64 27.90 17.59
CA GLY A 34 -23.09 26.72 18.32
C GLY A 34 -22.09 25.56 18.38
N LYS A 35 -20.78 25.85 18.41
CA LYS A 35 -19.69 24.86 18.54
C LYS A 35 -19.84 24.02 19.81
N SER A 36 -19.86 24.67 20.96
CA SER A 36 -20.02 24.05 22.28
C SER A 36 -21.37 23.30 22.38
N SER A 37 -22.43 23.87 21.83
CA SER A 37 -23.75 23.23 21.78
C SER A 37 -23.74 21.93 20.96
N LEU A 38 -22.99 21.88 19.85
CA LEU A 38 -22.88 20.70 19.01
C LEU A 38 -22.15 19.56 19.73
N ILE A 39 -21.07 19.88 20.45
CA ILE A 39 -20.32 18.91 21.26
C ILE A 39 -21.18 18.42 22.44
N SER A 40 -21.83 19.35 23.17
CA SER A 40 -22.72 19.01 24.28
C SER A 40 -23.89 18.13 23.84
N ALA A 41 -24.48 18.41 22.66
CA ALA A 41 -25.54 17.61 22.07
C ALA A 41 -25.10 16.18 21.72
N LEU A 42 -23.85 15.99 21.29
CA LEU A 42 -23.30 14.66 21.02
C LEU A 42 -23.18 13.83 22.31
N VAL A 43 -22.62 14.43 23.36
CA VAL A 43 -22.32 13.74 24.63
C VAL A 43 -23.59 13.47 25.43
N SER A 44 -24.43 14.49 25.61
CA SER A 44 -25.62 14.39 26.46
C SER A 44 -26.83 13.76 25.76
N GLN A 45 -26.78 13.57 24.44
CA GLN A 45 -27.90 13.12 23.62
C GLN A 45 -29.17 13.99 23.77
N GLN A 46 -29.04 15.21 24.28
CA GLN A 46 -30.11 16.15 24.54
C GLN A 46 -29.65 17.57 24.20
N ALA A 47 -30.59 18.44 23.86
CA ALA A 47 -30.28 19.85 23.64
C ALA A 47 -30.23 20.57 25.00
N SER A 48 -29.08 21.15 25.33
CA SER A 48 -28.93 22.01 26.51
C SER A 48 -29.10 23.49 26.12
N GLU A 49 -29.93 24.21 26.87
CA GLU A 49 -30.09 25.67 26.71
C GLU A 49 -28.95 26.46 27.36
N ARG A 50 -28.24 25.87 28.32
CA ARG A 50 -27.11 26.49 29.02
C ARG A 50 -25.84 25.71 28.73
N VAL A 51 -25.04 26.23 27.79
CA VAL A 51 -23.73 25.69 27.45
C VAL A 51 -22.68 26.77 27.69
N PRO A 52 -21.53 26.45 28.32
CA PRO A 52 -20.40 27.37 28.43
C PRO A 52 -19.91 27.86 27.06
N SER A 53 -19.16 28.96 27.03
CA SER A 53 -18.61 29.53 25.80
C SER A 53 -17.53 28.66 25.14
N VAL A 54 -16.82 27.87 25.93
CA VAL A 54 -15.84 26.86 25.50
C VAL A 54 -15.95 25.67 26.46
N LEU A 55 -16.05 24.45 25.92
CA LEU A 55 -16.03 23.22 26.70
C LEU A 55 -14.59 22.74 26.96
N HIS A 56 -14.40 22.01 28.06
CA HIS A 56 -13.16 21.27 28.30
C HIS A 56 -13.03 20.13 27.27
N ASP A 57 -11.79 19.70 27.00
CA ASP A 57 -11.51 18.57 26.13
C ASP A 57 -12.31 17.34 26.55
N ILE A 58 -13.09 16.79 25.63
CA ILE A 58 -13.94 15.62 25.87
C ILE A 58 -13.36 14.42 25.15
N VAL A 59 -13.14 13.32 25.86
CA VAL A 59 -12.72 12.05 25.26
C VAL A 59 -13.89 11.08 25.28
N ILE A 60 -14.30 10.64 24.09
CA ILE A 60 -15.27 9.56 23.90
C ILE A 60 -14.50 8.25 23.86
N PRO A 61 -14.78 7.30 24.78
CA PRO A 61 -14.08 6.04 24.86
C PRO A 61 -14.38 5.13 23.65
N THR A 62 -13.53 4.12 23.44
CA THR A 62 -13.64 3.17 22.32
C THR A 62 -14.93 2.35 22.34
N GLU A 63 -15.52 2.12 23.51
CA GLU A 63 -16.76 1.34 23.69
C GLU A 63 -17.97 2.00 23.03
N ASP A 64 -17.96 3.33 22.94
CA ASP A 64 -19.04 4.12 22.36
C ASP A 64 -18.84 4.38 20.86
N THR A 65 -17.73 3.93 20.27
CA THR A 65 -17.42 4.16 18.85
C THR A 65 -17.44 2.85 18.04
N ARG A 66 -18.05 2.89 16.86
CA ARG A 66 -18.21 1.71 15.99
C ARG A 66 -16.89 1.14 15.45
N GLU A 67 -15.84 1.95 15.48
CA GLU A 67 -14.53 1.65 14.88
C GLU A 67 -13.48 1.27 15.95
N ASN A 68 -13.89 1.10 17.23
CA ASN A 68 -13.00 0.81 18.37
C ASN A 68 -11.85 1.84 18.53
N VAL A 69 -12.13 3.10 18.26
CA VAL A 69 -11.15 4.21 18.26
C VAL A 69 -11.63 5.30 19.21
N ALA A 70 -10.74 5.77 20.10
CA ALA A 70 -11.06 6.84 21.03
C ALA A 70 -11.12 8.18 20.27
N ILE A 71 -12.09 9.03 20.57
CA ILE A 71 -12.24 10.34 19.91
C ILE A 71 -12.05 11.44 20.96
N SER A 72 -11.06 12.31 20.75
CA SER A 72 -10.84 13.50 21.57
C SER A 72 -11.40 14.73 20.85
N LEU A 73 -12.39 15.39 21.44
CA LEU A 73 -13.04 16.58 20.91
C LEU A 73 -12.49 17.82 21.60
N HIS A 74 -11.98 18.75 20.79
CA HIS A 74 -11.43 20.02 21.23
C HIS A 74 -12.36 21.17 20.79
N ASP A 75 -13.05 21.80 21.74
CA ASP A 75 -13.81 23.02 21.50
C ASP A 75 -12.87 24.22 21.49
N THR A 76 -13.05 25.15 20.56
CA THR A 76 -12.13 26.29 20.41
C THR A 76 -12.81 27.61 20.68
N SER A 77 -12.07 28.49 21.34
CA SER A 77 -12.49 29.87 21.53
C SER A 77 -12.54 30.59 20.18
N SER A 78 -13.62 31.34 19.97
CA SER A 78 -13.76 32.28 18.85
C SER A 78 -13.23 33.68 19.18
N SER A 79 -12.55 33.86 20.32
CA SER A 79 -11.93 35.12 20.73
C SER A 79 -10.66 35.41 19.93
N SER A 80 -10.47 36.66 19.50
CA SER A 80 -9.27 37.12 18.80
C SER A 80 -7.99 37.03 19.65
N ASN A 81 -8.11 36.92 20.97
CA ASN A 81 -6.97 36.83 21.88
C ASN A 81 -6.38 35.41 21.97
N ASP A 82 -7.13 34.37 21.54
CA ASP A 82 -6.76 32.96 21.75
C ASP A 82 -6.19 32.30 20.49
N VAL A 83 -5.82 33.10 19.48
CA VAL A 83 -5.36 32.60 18.17
C VAL A 83 -4.14 31.66 18.30
N MET A 84 -3.21 31.94 19.22
CA MET A 84 -2.06 31.05 19.44
C MET A 84 -2.48 29.68 20.01
N GLU A 85 -3.49 29.62 20.87
CA GLU A 85 -4.01 28.37 21.41
C GLU A 85 -4.77 27.57 20.33
N VAL A 86 -5.53 28.27 19.48
CA VAL A 86 -6.16 27.70 18.29
C VAL A 86 -5.11 27.08 17.35
N ILE A 87 -4.00 27.77 17.08
CA ILE A 87 -2.92 27.21 16.24
C ILE A 87 -2.27 25.99 16.90
N LYS A 88 -2.06 26.01 18.21
CA LYS A 88 -1.48 24.89 18.97
C LYS A 88 -2.39 23.65 18.94
N THR A 89 -3.69 23.84 19.14
CA THR A 89 -4.69 22.76 19.07
C THR A 89 -4.83 22.23 17.64
N MET A 90 -4.79 23.10 16.63
CA MET A 90 -4.80 22.74 15.22
C MET A 90 -3.62 21.84 14.84
N ASN A 91 -2.39 22.17 15.25
CA ASN A 91 -1.22 21.32 14.99
C ASN A 91 -1.33 19.91 15.59
N ARG A 92 -2.01 19.79 16.74
CA ARG A 92 -2.22 18.53 17.45
C ARG A 92 -3.42 17.71 16.97
N SER A 93 -4.28 18.31 16.15
CA SER A 93 -5.54 17.71 15.69
C SER A 93 -5.39 16.96 14.36
N ASP A 94 -6.19 15.93 14.17
CA ASP A 94 -6.18 15.07 12.98
C ASP A 94 -7.28 15.43 11.98
N ALA A 95 -8.39 16.02 12.47
CA ALA A 95 -9.46 16.58 11.65
C ALA A 95 -10.03 17.85 12.27
N ALA A 96 -10.68 18.66 11.43
CA ALA A 96 -11.38 19.86 11.87
C ALA A 96 -12.84 19.86 11.38
N ILE A 97 -13.74 20.28 12.26
CA ILE A 97 -15.13 20.56 11.96
C ILE A 97 -15.28 22.08 11.94
N VAL A 98 -15.56 22.65 10.77
CA VAL A 98 -15.77 24.10 10.63
C VAL A 98 -17.26 24.37 10.63
N VAL A 99 -17.74 25.06 11.66
CA VAL A 99 -19.16 25.33 11.89
C VAL A 99 -19.50 26.77 11.49
N PHE A 100 -20.54 26.94 10.69
CA PHE A 100 -21.16 28.23 10.40
C PHE A 100 -22.66 28.18 10.74
N ASP A 101 -23.27 29.35 10.88
CA ASP A 101 -24.69 29.50 11.19
C ASP A 101 -25.46 29.74 9.89
N VAL A 102 -26.39 28.83 9.55
CA VAL A 102 -27.16 28.95 8.30
C VAL A 102 -28.07 30.18 8.26
N SER A 103 -28.49 30.72 9.41
CA SER A 103 -29.31 31.93 9.48
C SER A 103 -28.50 33.21 9.29
N ARG A 104 -27.16 33.15 9.41
CA ARG A 104 -26.29 34.34 9.45
C ARG A 104 -25.25 34.34 8.33
N SER A 105 -25.49 35.15 7.31
CA SER A 105 -24.61 35.33 6.14
C SER A 105 -23.19 35.81 6.46
N ILE A 106 -23.00 36.57 7.54
CA ILE A 106 -21.66 37.01 7.98
C ILE A 106 -20.79 35.81 8.37
N SER A 107 -21.39 34.76 8.95
CA SER A 107 -20.64 33.58 9.37
C SER A 107 -20.13 32.77 8.17
N SER A 108 -20.90 32.71 7.08
CA SER A 108 -20.48 32.05 5.84
C SER A 108 -19.37 32.83 5.10
N GLN A 109 -19.36 34.16 5.18
CA GLN A 109 -18.28 34.97 4.61
C GLN A 109 -16.95 34.77 5.35
N ARG A 110 -16.99 34.58 6.67
CA ARG A 110 -15.80 34.34 7.50
C ARG A 110 -15.25 32.92 7.42
N LEU A 111 -15.93 31.99 6.73
CA LEU A 111 -15.39 30.64 6.49
C LEU A 111 -14.02 30.67 5.81
N GLY A 112 -13.80 31.60 4.88
CA GLY A 112 -12.52 31.75 4.18
C GLY A 112 -11.36 31.97 5.15
N TYR A 113 -11.55 32.80 6.19
CA TYR A 113 -10.52 33.06 7.20
C TYR A 113 -10.08 31.78 7.93
N TRP A 114 -11.04 30.97 8.41
CA TRP A 114 -10.75 29.73 9.13
C TRP A 114 -10.10 28.67 8.23
N LEU A 115 -10.54 28.59 6.97
CA LEU A 115 -10.00 27.65 5.99
C LEU A 115 -8.62 28.05 5.48
N ASP A 116 -8.36 29.34 5.28
CA ASP A 116 -7.04 29.87 4.96
C ASP A 116 -6.06 29.65 6.12
N LEU A 117 -6.52 29.83 7.36
CA LEU A 117 -5.72 29.53 8.55
C LEU A 117 -5.29 28.06 8.57
N LEU A 118 -6.22 27.12 8.34
CA LEU A 118 -5.93 25.68 8.24
C LEU A 118 -4.95 25.37 7.10
N LYS A 119 -5.10 26.05 5.96
CA LYS A 119 -4.21 25.87 4.80
C LYS A 119 -2.76 26.28 5.11
N VAL A 120 -2.57 27.33 5.90
CA VAL A 120 -1.23 27.84 6.25
C VAL A 120 -0.56 27.02 7.36
N THR A 121 -1.33 26.52 8.33
CA THR A 121 -0.79 25.82 9.50
C THR A 121 -0.58 24.32 9.25
N LYS A 122 -1.65 23.60 8.91
CA LYS A 122 -1.68 22.14 8.74
C LYS A 122 -2.90 21.74 7.93
N VAL A 123 -2.65 21.23 6.72
CA VAL A 123 -3.70 20.65 5.88
C VAL A 123 -4.20 19.35 6.52
N MET A 124 -5.47 19.31 6.88
CA MET A 124 -6.15 18.16 7.47
C MET A 124 -7.56 18.02 6.89
N PRO A 125 -8.20 16.84 6.94
CA PRO A 125 -9.57 16.68 6.48
C PRO A 125 -10.53 17.58 7.26
N VAL A 126 -11.36 18.32 6.52
CA VAL A 126 -12.36 19.23 7.09
C VAL A 126 -13.77 18.77 6.77
N VAL A 127 -14.63 18.79 7.80
CA VAL A 127 -16.08 18.66 7.64
C VAL A 127 -16.71 20.04 7.84
N LEU A 128 -17.33 20.56 6.78
CA LEU A 128 -18.01 21.84 6.80
C LEU A 128 -19.46 21.66 7.26
N VAL A 129 -19.87 22.41 8.29
CA VAL A 129 -21.14 22.19 8.98
C VAL A 129 -21.96 23.47 9.05
N GLY A 130 -23.13 23.46 8.41
CA GLY A 130 -24.13 24.51 8.56
C GLY A 130 -25.05 24.19 9.74
N ASN A 131 -24.79 24.79 10.90
CA ASN A 131 -25.59 24.60 12.11
C ASN A 131 -26.82 25.52 12.16
N LYS A 132 -27.81 25.14 12.95
CA LYS A 132 -29.12 25.81 13.14
C LYS A 132 -30.08 25.66 11.95
N CYS A 133 -30.05 24.52 11.26
CA CYS A 133 -30.97 24.26 10.15
C CYS A 133 -32.46 24.25 10.57
N ASP A 134 -32.76 24.13 11.87
CA ASP A 134 -34.10 24.31 12.43
C ASP A 134 -34.69 25.69 12.19
N LEU A 135 -33.85 26.72 11.97
CA LEU A 135 -34.30 28.08 11.65
C LEU A 135 -34.62 28.29 10.16
N LEU A 136 -34.34 27.30 9.31
CA LEU A 136 -34.56 27.33 7.86
C LEU A 136 -35.41 26.13 7.41
N PRO A 137 -36.72 26.10 7.73
CA PRO A 137 -37.61 25.05 7.26
C PRO A 137 -37.86 25.21 5.76
N GLY A 138 -37.09 24.48 4.93
CA GLY A 138 -37.38 24.30 3.50
C GLY A 138 -36.35 24.83 2.49
N GLY A 139 -35.18 25.32 2.92
CA GLY A 139 -34.12 25.75 2.02
C GLY A 139 -32.75 25.22 2.43
N SER A 140 -31.94 24.76 1.46
CA SER A 140 -30.54 24.40 1.69
C SER A 140 -29.61 25.56 1.35
N GLU A 141 -28.80 25.94 2.32
CA GLU A 141 -27.81 27.02 2.22
C GLU A 141 -26.44 26.50 1.75
N ILE A 142 -26.33 25.20 1.47
CA ILE A 142 -25.13 24.57 0.89
C ILE A 142 -24.77 25.24 -0.45
N SER A 143 -25.76 25.73 -1.20
CA SER A 143 -25.55 26.47 -2.44
C SER A 143 -24.64 27.71 -2.27
N ARG A 144 -24.77 28.43 -1.15
CA ARG A 144 -23.96 29.63 -0.86
C ARG A 144 -22.50 29.32 -0.56
N VAL A 145 -22.22 28.13 -0.04
CA VAL A 145 -20.85 27.67 0.28
C VAL A 145 -20.23 26.84 -0.85
N GLN A 146 -20.90 26.66 -1.99
CA GLN A 146 -20.35 25.91 -3.12
C GLN A 146 -19.06 26.49 -3.69
N SER A 147 -18.87 27.81 -3.64
CA SER A 147 -17.62 28.46 -4.03
C SER A 147 -16.48 28.06 -3.09
N VAL A 148 -16.74 28.06 -1.79
CA VAL A 148 -15.80 27.63 -0.75
C VAL A 148 -15.44 26.15 -0.93
N LEU A 149 -16.44 25.28 -1.15
CA LEU A 149 -16.20 23.85 -1.40
C LEU A 149 -15.32 23.60 -2.62
N ARG A 150 -15.44 24.42 -3.67
CA ARG A 150 -14.60 24.32 -4.87
C ARG A 150 -13.18 24.84 -4.65
N ASN A 151 -13.01 25.85 -3.80
CA ASN A 151 -11.71 26.48 -3.56
C ASN A 151 -10.81 25.69 -2.59
N TYR A 152 -11.41 24.93 -1.66
CA TYR A 152 -10.67 24.21 -0.61
C TYR A 152 -10.84 22.69 -0.72
N LYS A 153 -9.87 22.04 -1.38
CA LYS A 153 -9.89 20.59 -1.65
C LYS A 153 -9.79 19.69 -0.41
N PHE A 154 -9.33 20.22 0.72
CA PHE A 154 -9.25 19.47 1.98
C PHE A 154 -10.61 19.38 2.70
N ILE A 155 -11.65 20.05 2.19
CA ILE A 155 -13.03 19.85 2.66
C ILE A 155 -13.54 18.54 2.05
N VAL A 156 -13.75 17.55 2.91
CA VAL A 156 -14.16 16.19 2.50
C VAL A 156 -15.68 16.07 2.44
N HIS A 157 -16.37 16.67 3.41
CA HIS A 157 -17.83 16.60 3.51
C HIS A 157 -18.43 17.96 3.88
N SER A 158 -19.64 18.20 3.40
CA SER A 158 -20.48 19.31 3.82
C SER A 158 -21.87 18.80 4.19
N LEU A 159 -22.40 19.30 5.30
CA LEU A 159 -23.75 18.95 5.74
C LEU A 159 -24.37 20.04 6.62
N GLU A 160 -25.69 20.04 6.67
CA GLU A 160 -26.47 20.87 7.57
C GLU A 160 -26.85 20.07 8.83
N CYS A 161 -26.75 20.70 9.99
CA CYS A 161 -27.11 20.11 11.27
C CYS A 161 -27.90 21.07 12.16
N SER A 162 -28.55 20.53 13.17
CA SER A 162 -29.10 21.33 14.26
C SER A 162 -28.75 20.69 15.59
N ALA A 163 -27.96 21.41 16.37
CA ALA A 163 -27.67 21.03 17.76
C ALA A 163 -28.94 21.04 18.64
N ARG A 164 -29.96 21.83 18.28
CA ARG A 164 -31.20 21.96 19.05
C ARG A 164 -32.15 20.79 18.83
N THR A 165 -32.32 20.34 17.58
CA THR A 165 -33.20 19.22 17.23
C THR A 165 -32.45 17.90 17.09
N LEU A 166 -31.13 17.90 17.35
CA LEU A 166 -30.22 16.76 17.23
C LEU A 166 -30.10 16.18 15.81
N ILE A 167 -30.52 16.94 14.80
CA ILE A 167 -30.44 16.53 13.39
C ILE A 167 -28.97 16.51 12.95
N ASN A 168 -28.55 15.37 12.39
CA ASN A 168 -27.22 15.12 11.83
C ASN A 168 -26.02 15.28 12.78
N VAL A 169 -26.22 15.52 14.09
CA VAL A 169 -25.10 15.70 15.04
C VAL A 169 -24.16 14.50 15.06
N LYS A 170 -24.68 13.27 15.28
CA LYS A 170 -23.88 12.04 15.23
C LYS A 170 -23.20 11.82 13.88
N LYS A 171 -23.91 12.17 12.79
CA LYS A 171 -23.41 12.01 11.42
C LYS A 171 -22.22 12.92 11.16
N THR A 172 -22.23 14.16 11.65
CA THR A 172 -21.11 15.11 11.55
C THR A 172 -19.82 14.54 12.12
N PHE A 173 -19.84 14.09 13.38
CA PHE A 173 -18.65 13.55 14.04
C PHE A 173 -18.24 12.20 13.44
N GLY A 174 -19.19 11.34 13.06
CA GLY A 174 -18.90 10.10 12.35
C GLY A 174 -18.23 10.31 10.99
N LEU A 175 -18.65 11.34 10.23
CA LEU A 175 -17.99 11.71 8.96
C LEU A 175 -16.58 12.27 9.20
N ALA A 176 -16.37 13.06 10.25
CA ALA A 176 -15.04 13.56 10.60
C ALA A 176 -14.10 12.41 11.01
N GLN A 177 -14.59 11.45 11.79
CA GLN A 177 -13.87 10.23 12.12
C GLN A 177 -13.51 9.43 10.86
N LYS A 178 -14.50 9.17 9.98
CA LYS A 178 -14.29 8.45 8.73
C LYS A 178 -13.30 9.14 7.80
N ALA A 179 -13.30 10.48 7.73
CA ALA A 179 -12.36 11.22 6.89
C ALA A 179 -10.89 11.04 7.33
N VAL A 180 -10.65 10.79 8.62
CA VAL A 180 -9.31 10.46 9.15
C VAL A 180 -8.99 8.98 8.94
N LEU A 181 -9.94 8.08 9.22
CA LEU A 181 -9.72 6.64 9.12
C LEU A 181 -9.61 6.15 7.68
N TYR A 182 -10.31 6.78 6.75
CA TYR A 182 -10.48 6.34 5.37
C TYR A 182 -10.19 7.48 4.38
N PRO A 183 -8.95 8.00 4.33
CA PRO A 183 -8.62 9.13 3.48
C PRO A 183 -8.75 8.77 1.99
N MET A 184 -9.38 9.67 1.23
CA MET A 184 -9.62 9.50 -0.21
C MET A 184 -8.39 9.83 -1.07
N ALA A 185 -7.60 10.82 -0.65
CA ALA A 185 -6.45 11.35 -1.39
C ALA A 185 -5.43 10.29 -1.88
N PRO A 186 -5.01 9.30 -1.06
CA PRO A 186 -4.08 8.27 -1.52
C PRO A 186 -4.70 7.24 -2.46
N LEU A 187 -6.05 7.12 -2.50
CA LEU A 187 -6.75 6.14 -3.33
C LEU A 187 -7.15 6.71 -4.69
N TYR A 188 -7.60 7.97 -4.73
CA TYR A 188 -8.24 8.55 -5.90
C TYR A 188 -7.82 10.00 -6.15
N ASP A 189 -7.54 10.30 -7.42
CA ASP A 189 -7.36 11.66 -7.92
C ASP A 189 -8.70 12.21 -8.40
N ALA A 190 -9.32 13.08 -7.60
CA ALA A 190 -10.61 13.67 -7.94
C ALA A 190 -10.55 14.62 -9.16
N GLU A 191 -9.38 15.16 -9.51
CA GLU A 191 -9.25 16.07 -10.67
C GLU A 191 -9.15 15.30 -11.97
N LYS A 192 -8.33 14.26 -11.97
CA LYS A 192 -8.15 13.37 -13.13
C LYS A 192 -9.23 12.31 -13.24
N LYS A 193 -10.09 12.19 -12.22
CA LYS A 193 -11.11 11.15 -12.06
C LYS A 193 -10.54 9.76 -12.31
N GLN A 194 -9.45 9.43 -11.61
CA GLN A 194 -8.77 8.15 -11.76
C GLN A 194 -8.15 7.67 -10.45
N LEU A 195 -7.99 6.36 -10.31
CA LEU A 195 -7.28 5.76 -9.18
C LEU A 195 -5.80 6.18 -9.17
N GLN A 196 -5.24 6.34 -7.97
CA GLN A 196 -3.82 6.66 -7.80
C GLN A 196 -2.92 5.48 -8.22
N PRO A 197 -1.74 5.72 -8.83
CA PRO A 197 -0.87 4.63 -9.29
C PRO A 197 -0.43 3.64 -8.20
N LYS A 198 -0.19 4.13 -6.98
CA LYS A 198 0.14 3.28 -5.82
C LYS A 198 -1.03 2.37 -5.45
N PHE A 199 -2.25 2.88 -5.47
CA PHE A 199 -3.44 2.09 -5.19
C PHE A 199 -3.72 1.05 -6.29
N ILE A 200 -3.56 1.42 -7.57
CA ILE A 200 -3.64 0.48 -8.70
C ILE A 200 -2.62 -0.65 -8.52
N THR A 201 -1.39 -0.34 -8.10
CA THR A 201 -0.34 -1.33 -7.84
C THR A 201 -0.75 -2.30 -6.73
N ALA A 202 -1.35 -1.79 -5.64
CA ALA A 202 -1.88 -2.61 -4.57
C ALA A 202 -3.05 -3.49 -5.03
N LEU A 203 -3.99 -2.94 -5.80
CA LEU A 203 -5.11 -3.70 -6.38
C LEU A 203 -4.63 -4.80 -7.33
N LYS A 204 -3.59 -4.56 -8.13
CA LYS A 204 -3.00 -5.58 -9.00
C LYS A 204 -2.43 -6.75 -8.19
N ARG A 205 -1.78 -6.46 -7.05
CA ARG A 205 -1.32 -7.52 -6.14
C ARG A 205 -2.50 -8.28 -5.58
N ILE A 206 -3.50 -7.57 -5.04
CA ILE A 206 -4.70 -8.19 -4.46
C ILE A 206 -5.37 -9.10 -5.48
N PHE A 207 -5.58 -8.61 -6.71
CA PHE A 207 -6.15 -9.40 -7.81
C PHE A 207 -5.38 -10.71 -8.01
N ARG A 208 -4.05 -10.65 -8.09
CA ARG A 208 -3.20 -11.85 -8.27
C ARG A 208 -3.18 -12.81 -7.07
N LEU A 209 -3.50 -12.33 -5.87
CA LEU A 209 -3.59 -13.21 -4.69
C LEU A 209 -4.88 -14.04 -4.70
N PHE A 210 -5.94 -13.49 -5.27
CA PHE A 210 -7.25 -14.15 -5.34
C PHE A 210 -7.48 -14.91 -6.65
N ASP A 211 -6.74 -14.59 -7.70
CA ASP A 211 -6.60 -15.37 -8.94
C ASP A 211 -5.73 -16.61 -8.67
N VAL A 212 -6.34 -17.65 -8.09
CA VAL A 212 -5.69 -18.87 -7.60
C VAL A 212 -5.25 -19.75 -8.76
N ASP A 213 -6.11 -19.89 -9.77
CA ASP A 213 -5.83 -20.66 -10.98
C ASP A 213 -4.99 -19.88 -12.01
N ARG A 214 -4.79 -18.58 -11.78
CA ARG A 214 -3.86 -17.69 -12.50
C ARG A 214 -4.25 -17.46 -13.94
N ASP A 215 -5.53 -17.60 -14.28
CA ASP A 215 -6.05 -17.42 -15.63
C ASP A 215 -6.26 -15.92 -15.99
N GLY A 216 -6.07 -15.02 -15.02
CA GLY A 216 -6.24 -13.58 -15.19
C GLY A 216 -7.70 -13.11 -15.06
N VAL A 217 -8.57 -13.96 -14.52
CA VAL A 217 -10.00 -13.72 -14.30
C VAL A 217 -10.38 -14.21 -12.91
N ILE A 218 -10.93 -13.33 -12.07
CA ILE A 218 -11.49 -13.77 -10.79
C ILE A 218 -12.85 -14.44 -11.08
N SER A 219 -12.88 -15.76 -10.91
CA SER A 219 -14.08 -16.59 -11.00
C SER A 219 -15.07 -16.26 -9.86
N ARG A 220 -16.30 -16.79 -9.95
CA ARG A 220 -17.30 -16.59 -8.88
C ARG A 220 -16.84 -17.14 -7.53
N ASP A 221 -16.18 -18.30 -7.54
CA ASP A 221 -15.69 -18.94 -6.31
C ASP A 221 -14.56 -18.13 -5.68
N GLU A 222 -13.65 -17.60 -6.48
CA GLU A 222 -12.57 -16.71 -6.01
C GLU A 222 -13.11 -15.36 -5.53
N LEU A 223 -14.13 -14.82 -6.19
CA LEU A 223 -14.77 -13.58 -5.76
C LEU A 223 -15.53 -13.78 -4.44
N HIS A 224 -16.12 -14.96 -4.23
CA HIS A 224 -16.68 -15.34 -2.93
C HIS A 224 -15.62 -15.42 -1.84
N GLU A 225 -14.46 -16.03 -2.12
CA GLU A 225 -13.36 -16.09 -1.16
C GLU A 225 -12.81 -14.69 -0.84
N TYR A 226 -12.64 -13.85 -1.86
CA TYR A 226 -12.29 -12.43 -1.69
C TYR A 226 -13.23 -11.71 -0.72
N GLN A 227 -14.54 -11.88 -0.89
CA GLN A 227 -15.51 -11.25 0.00
C GLN A 227 -15.51 -11.82 1.41
N ASN A 228 -15.34 -13.14 1.53
CA ASN A 228 -15.26 -13.79 2.82
C ASN A 228 -14.04 -13.31 3.61
N VAL A 229 -12.88 -13.23 2.96
CA VAL A 229 -11.63 -12.74 3.58
C VAL A 229 -11.73 -11.25 3.92
N CYS A 230 -12.10 -10.39 2.97
CA CYS A 230 -12.04 -8.94 3.17
C CYS A 230 -13.24 -8.37 3.94
N PHE A 231 -14.45 -8.88 3.71
CA PHE A 231 -15.69 -8.31 4.25
C PHE A 231 -16.41 -9.20 5.26
N LYS A 232 -15.92 -10.43 5.49
CA LYS A 232 -16.53 -11.41 6.41
C LYS A 232 -18.02 -11.63 6.14
N THR A 233 -18.41 -11.48 4.87
CA THR A 233 -19.80 -11.51 4.42
C THR A 233 -19.87 -12.35 3.15
N ARG A 234 -20.92 -13.18 3.03
CA ARG A 234 -21.28 -13.83 1.77
C ARG A 234 -22.26 -12.94 1.02
N MET A 235 -21.89 -12.51 -0.19
CA MET A 235 -22.84 -11.91 -1.11
C MET A 235 -23.77 -12.97 -1.69
N LYS A 236 -25.01 -12.59 -1.94
CA LYS A 236 -25.97 -13.47 -2.62
C LYS A 236 -25.62 -13.58 -4.10
N PRO A 237 -25.90 -14.71 -4.76
CA PRO A 237 -25.60 -14.87 -6.18
C PRO A 237 -26.31 -13.83 -7.05
N GLU A 238 -27.50 -13.35 -6.66
CA GLU A 238 -28.21 -12.29 -7.39
C GLU A 238 -27.49 -10.94 -7.33
N ASP A 239 -26.92 -10.59 -6.17
CA ASP A 239 -26.15 -9.34 -5.99
C ASP A 239 -24.83 -9.40 -6.78
N MET A 240 -24.23 -10.60 -6.90
CA MET A 240 -23.04 -10.83 -7.70
C MET A 240 -23.31 -10.65 -9.19
N ASP A 241 -24.42 -11.20 -9.67
CA ASP A 241 -24.83 -11.03 -11.07
C ASP A 241 -25.15 -9.58 -11.39
N ALA A 242 -25.82 -8.87 -10.47
CA ALA A 242 -26.06 -7.43 -10.61
C ALA A 242 -24.75 -6.62 -10.65
N LEU A 243 -23.73 -7.00 -9.88
CA LEU A 243 -22.41 -6.36 -9.96
C LEU A 243 -21.72 -6.61 -11.30
N LEU A 244 -21.73 -7.85 -11.78
CA LEU A 244 -21.12 -8.20 -13.07
C LEU A 244 -21.83 -7.48 -14.23
N GLU A 245 -23.16 -7.40 -14.21
CA GLU A 245 -23.94 -6.64 -15.20
C GLU A 245 -23.59 -5.14 -15.16
N LEU A 246 -23.43 -4.57 -13.97
CA LEU A 246 -23.03 -3.18 -13.81
C LEU A 246 -21.64 -2.92 -14.38
N VAL A 247 -20.67 -3.82 -14.14
CA VAL A 247 -19.33 -3.71 -14.72
C VAL A 247 -19.40 -3.86 -16.24
N ALA A 248 -20.13 -4.84 -16.76
CA ALA A 248 -20.27 -5.07 -18.19
C ALA A 248 -20.89 -3.87 -18.94
N LEU A 249 -21.79 -3.13 -18.29
CA LEU A 249 -22.42 -1.93 -18.86
C LEU A 249 -21.42 -0.78 -19.09
N VAL A 250 -20.45 -0.61 -18.18
CA VAL A 250 -19.51 0.53 -18.22
C VAL A 250 -18.16 0.14 -18.82
N LYS A 251 -17.70 -1.08 -18.52
CA LYS A 251 -16.42 -1.67 -18.89
C LYS A 251 -16.69 -3.07 -19.44
N ALA A 252 -17.13 -3.14 -20.69
CA ALA A 252 -17.39 -4.41 -21.37
C ALA A 252 -16.18 -5.37 -21.32
N ASP A 253 -14.97 -4.83 -21.50
CA ASP A 253 -13.71 -5.59 -21.41
C ASP A 253 -13.32 -5.98 -19.97
N GLY A 254 -14.04 -5.48 -18.96
CA GLY A 254 -13.79 -5.77 -17.54
C GLY A 254 -14.43 -7.08 -17.07
N VAL A 255 -15.32 -7.68 -17.86
CA VAL A 255 -15.99 -8.96 -17.56
C VAL A 255 -15.61 -9.98 -18.61
N ALA A 256 -15.18 -11.17 -18.18
CA ALA A 256 -14.98 -12.29 -19.08
C ALA A 256 -16.36 -12.81 -19.53
N THR A 257 -16.70 -12.60 -20.81
CA THR A 257 -17.98 -13.03 -21.42
C THR A 257 -18.21 -14.53 -21.31
N ASP A 258 -17.13 -15.30 -21.28
CA ASP A 258 -17.16 -16.75 -21.46
C ASP A 258 -17.33 -17.47 -20.12
N THR A 259 -16.68 -16.94 -19.06
CA THR A 259 -16.66 -17.53 -17.72
C THR A 259 -17.52 -16.77 -16.71
N ARG A 260 -18.10 -15.61 -17.09
CA ARG A 260 -18.77 -14.66 -16.18
C ARG A 260 -17.90 -14.29 -14.97
N GLY A 261 -16.59 -14.21 -15.17
CA GLY A 261 -15.63 -13.77 -14.17
C GLY A 261 -15.17 -12.33 -14.36
N LEU A 262 -14.45 -11.79 -13.38
CA LEU A 262 -14.03 -10.40 -13.35
C LEU A 262 -12.56 -10.26 -13.76
N ARG A 263 -12.28 -9.51 -14.82
CA ARG A 263 -10.90 -9.15 -15.20
C ARG A 263 -10.39 -8.00 -14.32
N PHE A 264 -9.09 -7.77 -14.33
CA PHE A 264 -8.47 -6.71 -13.52
C PHE A 264 -9.12 -5.34 -13.71
N ASP A 265 -9.46 -4.96 -14.94
CA ASP A 265 -10.08 -3.66 -15.23
C ASP A 265 -11.47 -3.52 -14.61
N GLY A 266 -12.24 -4.61 -14.55
CA GLY A 266 -13.52 -4.66 -13.83
C GLY A 266 -13.33 -4.59 -12.32
N PHE A 267 -12.34 -5.29 -11.78
CA PHE A 267 -12.00 -5.26 -10.35
C PHE A 267 -11.54 -3.87 -9.88
N ALA A 268 -10.70 -3.21 -10.67
CA ALA A 268 -10.29 -1.83 -10.43
C ALA A 268 -11.50 -0.87 -10.51
N TYR A 269 -12.38 -1.07 -11.48
CA TYR A 269 -13.60 -0.26 -11.63
C TYR A 269 -14.56 -0.40 -10.44
N LEU A 270 -14.74 -1.60 -9.87
CA LEU A 270 -15.54 -1.76 -8.65
C LEU A 270 -15.00 -0.95 -7.46
N SER A 271 -13.67 -0.87 -7.34
CA SER A 271 -13.02 -0.04 -6.32
C SER A 271 -13.23 1.45 -6.58
N GLU A 272 -13.13 1.87 -7.84
CA GLU A 272 -13.45 3.25 -8.26
C GLU A 272 -14.91 3.60 -7.99
N LEU A 273 -15.86 2.72 -8.31
CA LEU A 273 -17.28 2.93 -8.05
C LEU A 273 -17.58 3.04 -6.54
N ALA A 274 -16.90 2.28 -5.70
CA ALA A 274 -17.04 2.37 -4.24
C ALA A 274 -16.60 3.76 -3.73
N ILE A 275 -15.51 4.30 -4.29
CA ILE A 275 -14.99 5.63 -4.00
C ILE A 275 -15.97 6.71 -4.49
N GLU A 276 -16.48 6.60 -5.71
CA GLU A 276 -17.48 7.54 -6.27
C GLU A 276 -18.79 7.54 -5.48
N LYS A 277 -19.22 6.38 -4.96
CA LYS A 277 -20.39 6.24 -4.06
C LYS A 277 -20.11 6.72 -2.63
N ASN A 278 -18.99 7.39 -2.39
CA ASN A 278 -18.56 7.92 -1.09
C ASN A 278 -18.40 6.84 -0.02
N LYS A 279 -17.86 5.68 -0.39
CA LYS A 279 -17.56 4.54 0.50
C LYS A 279 -16.11 4.05 0.36
N PRO A 280 -15.10 4.91 0.61
CA PRO A 280 -13.68 4.48 0.61
C PRO A 280 -13.35 3.45 1.69
N GLU A 281 -14.17 3.36 2.73
CA GLU A 281 -14.07 2.37 3.80
C GLU A 281 -13.93 0.94 3.27
N HIS A 282 -14.63 0.58 2.20
CA HIS A 282 -14.51 -0.74 1.61
C HIS A 282 -13.11 -1.00 1.02
N CYS A 283 -12.54 -0.04 0.31
CA CYS A 283 -11.20 -0.16 -0.26
C CYS A 283 -10.13 -0.27 0.83
N TRP A 284 -10.25 0.55 1.88
CA TRP A 284 -9.33 0.51 3.02
C TRP A 284 -9.44 -0.76 3.85
N GLN A 285 -10.65 -1.29 4.01
CA GLN A 285 -10.86 -2.57 4.68
C GLN A 285 -10.14 -3.70 3.94
N VAL A 286 -10.25 -3.76 2.61
CA VAL A 286 -9.52 -4.71 1.77
C VAL A 286 -8.00 -4.54 1.95
N LEU A 287 -7.50 -3.31 1.82
CA LEU A 287 -6.07 -3.01 1.97
C LEU A 287 -5.51 -3.47 3.32
N ARG A 288 -6.17 -3.09 4.42
CA ARG A 288 -5.74 -3.43 5.79
C ARG A 288 -5.81 -4.94 6.06
N THR A 289 -6.83 -5.62 5.54
CA THR A 289 -6.95 -7.09 5.69
C THR A 289 -5.78 -7.82 5.03
N ILE A 290 -5.27 -7.29 3.92
CA ILE A 290 -4.15 -7.86 3.17
C ILE A 290 -2.77 -7.42 3.72
N GLY A 291 -2.75 -6.52 4.71
CA GLY A 291 -1.52 -6.04 5.37
C GLY A 291 -0.91 -4.78 4.75
N TYR A 292 -1.69 -3.96 4.05
CA TYR A 292 -1.25 -2.63 3.65
C TYR A 292 -1.46 -1.60 4.76
N SER A 293 -0.46 -0.74 4.94
CA SER A 293 -0.51 0.42 5.83
C SER A 293 -1.35 1.56 5.26
N ASP A 294 -1.61 2.59 6.07
CA ASP A 294 -2.27 3.84 5.64
C ASP A 294 -1.47 4.63 4.58
N THR A 295 -0.19 4.30 4.36
CA THR A 295 0.64 4.88 3.30
C THR A 295 0.65 4.06 2.01
N LEU A 296 -0.17 3.00 1.95
CA LEU A 296 -0.21 1.99 0.88
C LEU A 296 1.11 1.23 0.74
N GLU A 297 1.84 1.07 1.84
CA GLU A 297 3.04 0.24 1.91
C GLU A 297 2.67 -1.11 2.52
N LEU A 298 3.19 -2.18 1.94
CA LEU A 298 2.95 -3.53 2.45
C LEU A 298 3.79 -3.72 3.73
N GLU A 299 3.11 -3.95 4.85
CA GLU A 299 3.77 -4.29 6.11
C GLU A 299 4.12 -5.78 6.08
N LEU A 300 5.42 -6.07 6.14
CA LEU A 300 5.92 -7.44 6.17
C LEU A 300 5.92 -7.92 7.63
N PRO A 301 5.21 -9.02 7.97
CA PRO A 301 5.32 -9.63 9.29
C PRO A 301 6.79 -9.89 9.65
N HIS A 302 7.18 -9.51 10.88
CA HIS A 302 8.56 -9.65 11.34
C HIS A 302 9.07 -11.10 11.28
N ASP A 303 8.17 -12.07 11.49
CA ASP A 303 8.44 -13.50 11.47
C ASP A 303 8.82 -14.03 10.06
N LEU A 304 8.45 -13.32 8.99
CA LEU A 304 8.86 -13.64 7.62
C LEU A 304 10.31 -13.21 7.32
N MET A 305 10.89 -12.35 8.15
CA MET A 305 12.22 -11.78 7.96
C MET A 305 13.27 -12.39 8.90
N ASP A 306 12.89 -13.38 9.70
CA ASP A 306 13.80 -14.08 10.60
C ASP A 306 14.52 -15.23 9.88
N VAL A 307 15.55 -14.84 9.11
CA VAL A 307 16.49 -15.80 8.51
C VAL A 307 17.52 -16.17 9.57
N PRO A 308 17.77 -17.48 9.84
CA PRO A 308 18.79 -17.91 10.78
C PRO A 308 20.14 -17.26 10.45
N ARG A 309 20.69 -16.53 11.43
CA ARG A 309 22.02 -15.91 11.35
C ARG A 309 23.03 -16.81 12.04
N ASP A 310 24.19 -16.95 11.44
CA ASP A 310 25.29 -17.73 12.02
C ASP A 310 25.74 -17.06 13.33
N SER A 311 25.81 -17.80 14.44
CA SER A 311 26.00 -17.23 15.79
C SER A 311 27.34 -16.51 15.97
N ASN A 312 28.28 -16.69 15.05
CA ASN A 312 29.64 -16.13 15.08
C ASN A 312 29.98 -15.18 13.93
N ALA A 313 29.08 -14.88 13.01
CA ALA A 313 29.37 -13.99 11.88
C ALA A 313 28.19 -13.08 11.53
N ALA A 314 28.49 -11.80 11.25
CA ALA A 314 27.55 -10.83 10.68
C ALA A 314 27.16 -11.14 9.22
N GLN A 315 27.13 -12.43 8.82
CA GLN A 315 26.83 -12.91 7.48
C GLN A 315 25.74 -13.98 7.54
N TYR A 316 24.82 -13.97 6.57
CA TYR A 316 23.79 -14.99 6.44
C TYR A 316 24.43 -16.33 6.04
N GLU A 317 23.95 -17.44 6.63
CA GLU A 317 24.25 -18.78 6.10
C GLU A 317 23.76 -18.87 4.65
N MET A 318 24.41 -19.71 3.84
CA MET A 318 24.05 -19.86 2.43
C MET A 318 22.60 -20.35 2.30
N CYS A 319 21.73 -19.46 1.82
CA CYS A 319 20.30 -19.70 1.68
C CYS A 319 19.99 -20.21 0.26
N GLU A 320 19.28 -21.34 0.18
CA GLU A 320 18.79 -21.90 -1.09
C GLU A 320 17.27 -21.75 -1.17
N LEU A 321 16.73 -21.73 -2.40
CA LEU A 321 15.29 -21.79 -2.62
C LEU A 321 14.77 -23.17 -2.23
N SER A 322 13.70 -23.20 -1.43
CA SER A 322 13.02 -24.46 -1.10
C SER A 322 12.33 -25.07 -2.32
N ALA A 323 11.94 -26.34 -2.22
CA ALA A 323 11.13 -26.99 -3.26
C ALA A 323 9.79 -26.27 -3.51
N ALA A 324 9.16 -25.73 -2.46
CA ALA A 324 7.91 -24.99 -2.57
C ALA A 324 8.09 -23.64 -3.28
N ALA A 325 9.17 -22.90 -2.97
CA ALA A 325 9.50 -21.66 -3.67
C ALA A 325 9.78 -21.90 -5.16
N ILE A 326 10.48 -23.00 -5.49
CA ILE A 326 10.72 -23.39 -6.89
C ILE A 326 9.41 -23.70 -7.59
N GLN A 327 8.52 -24.51 -7.00
CA GLN A 327 7.21 -24.83 -7.58
C GLN A 327 6.38 -23.56 -7.81
N PHE A 328 6.34 -22.66 -6.84
CA PHE A 328 5.65 -21.37 -6.96
C PHE A 328 6.21 -20.53 -8.11
N LEU A 329 7.55 -20.38 -8.17
CA LEU A 329 8.22 -19.61 -9.22
C LEU A 329 8.03 -20.23 -10.61
N THR A 330 7.99 -21.56 -10.71
CA THR A 330 7.64 -22.26 -11.95
C THR A 330 6.19 -22.00 -12.34
N ALA A 331 5.25 -21.99 -11.39
CA ALA A 331 3.86 -21.66 -11.67
C ALA A 331 3.70 -20.18 -12.10
N VAL A 332 4.50 -19.25 -11.54
CA VAL A 332 4.53 -17.85 -11.99
C VAL A 332 5.08 -17.78 -13.41
N PHE A 333 6.16 -18.53 -13.71
CA PHE A 333 6.71 -18.59 -15.05
C PHE A 333 5.66 -19.06 -16.07
N THR A 334 4.95 -20.17 -15.79
CA THR A 334 3.98 -20.73 -16.73
C THR A 334 2.80 -19.80 -17.01
N GLN A 335 2.40 -19.00 -16.02
CA GLN A 335 1.32 -18.01 -16.18
C GLN A 335 1.67 -16.91 -17.20
N PHE A 336 2.92 -16.43 -17.18
CA PHE A 336 3.34 -15.27 -17.98
C PHE A 336 4.21 -15.65 -19.19
N ALA A 337 4.45 -16.94 -19.42
CA ALA A 337 5.23 -17.41 -20.54
C ALA A 337 4.54 -17.06 -21.88
N PRO A 338 5.30 -16.64 -22.91
CA PRO A 338 6.76 -16.49 -22.95
C PRO A 338 7.25 -15.26 -22.18
N LEU A 339 8.31 -15.43 -21.37
CA LEU A 339 8.88 -14.38 -20.53
C LEU A 339 9.71 -13.35 -21.33
N THR A 340 9.02 -12.46 -22.03
CA THR A 340 9.60 -11.26 -22.67
C THR A 340 9.79 -10.13 -21.66
N GLN A 341 10.56 -9.09 -22.01
CA GLN A 341 10.76 -7.92 -21.12
C GLN A 341 9.43 -7.32 -20.63
N ALA A 342 8.44 -7.18 -21.52
CA ALA A 342 7.12 -6.65 -21.17
C ALA A 342 6.37 -7.54 -20.15
N SER A 343 6.49 -8.87 -20.28
CA SER A 343 5.89 -9.80 -19.31
C SER A 343 6.59 -9.74 -17.95
N ILE A 344 7.91 -9.57 -17.91
CA ILE A 344 8.70 -9.39 -16.68
C ILE A 344 8.28 -8.10 -16.00
N ASP A 345 8.19 -6.99 -16.75
CA ASP A 345 7.67 -5.72 -16.25
C ASP A 345 6.24 -5.86 -15.71
N GLY A 346 5.41 -6.67 -16.38
CA GLY A 346 4.09 -7.06 -15.92
C GLY A 346 4.11 -7.80 -14.57
N ILE A 347 4.95 -8.84 -14.43
CA ILE A 347 5.10 -9.62 -13.19
C ILE A 347 5.51 -8.69 -12.04
N PHE A 348 6.54 -7.86 -12.25
CA PHE A 348 7.07 -6.99 -11.21
C PHE A 348 6.36 -5.63 -11.09
N ALA A 349 5.31 -5.39 -11.86
CA ALA A 349 4.49 -4.20 -11.74
C ALA A 349 3.91 -4.02 -10.32
N ILE A 350 3.63 -5.13 -9.63
CA ILE A 350 3.11 -5.15 -8.25
C ILE A 350 4.18 -4.83 -7.19
N VAL A 351 5.46 -4.92 -7.56
CA VAL A 351 6.59 -4.64 -6.66
C VAL A 351 7.03 -3.19 -6.86
N PRO A 352 7.14 -2.38 -5.78
CA PRO A 352 7.65 -1.02 -5.87
C PRO A 352 9.04 -1.01 -6.54
N PRO A 353 9.33 -0.04 -7.44
CA PRO A 353 10.61 0.03 -8.16
C PRO A 353 11.89 -0.18 -7.32
N PRO A 354 12.06 0.43 -6.13
CA PRO A 354 13.28 0.24 -5.33
C PRO A 354 13.44 -1.17 -4.75
N LYS A 355 12.35 -1.95 -4.72
CA LYS A 355 12.30 -3.31 -4.16
C LYS A 355 12.32 -4.40 -5.24
N ARG A 356 12.27 -4.03 -6.53
CA ARG A 356 12.34 -4.99 -7.64
C ARG A 356 13.70 -5.70 -7.67
N PRO A 357 13.75 -6.96 -8.13
CA PRO A 357 15.03 -7.62 -8.35
C PRO A 357 15.87 -6.81 -9.34
N THR A 358 17.16 -6.68 -9.05
CA THR A 358 18.03 -5.79 -9.83
C THR A 358 18.24 -6.27 -11.28
N TRP A 359 17.93 -7.54 -11.59
CA TRP A 359 17.98 -8.07 -12.96
C TRP A 359 16.76 -7.69 -13.81
N THR A 360 15.65 -7.24 -13.23
CA THR A 360 14.44 -6.94 -14.01
C THR A 360 14.57 -5.67 -14.83
N SER A 361 15.42 -4.74 -14.40
CA SER A 361 15.69 -3.48 -15.10
C SER A 361 16.72 -3.62 -16.22
N LEU A 362 17.32 -4.80 -16.37
CA LEU A 362 18.30 -5.02 -17.42
C LEU A 362 17.60 -5.53 -18.69
N PRO A 363 17.86 -4.93 -19.86
CA PRO A 363 17.21 -5.34 -21.10
C PRO A 363 17.74 -6.70 -21.58
N LEU A 364 16.83 -7.56 -22.03
CA LEU A 364 17.17 -8.80 -22.73
C LEU A 364 17.83 -8.48 -24.08
N GLU A 365 18.84 -9.25 -24.47
CA GLU A 365 19.74 -8.92 -25.60
C GLU A 365 19.04 -8.78 -26.96
N GLU A 366 17.92 -9.49 -27.17
CA GLU A 366 17.14 -9.42 -28.40
C GLU A 366 15.69 -8.99 -28.10
N PRO A 367 15.05 -8.19 -28.98
CA PRO A 367 13.69 -7.70 -28.80
C PRO A 367 12.62 -8.81 -28.67
N HIS A 368 12.96 -10.06 -28.98
CA HIS A 368 12.11 -11.25 -28.84
C HIS A 368 12.72 -12.36 -27.97
N ALA A 369 13.85 -12.10 -27.31
CA ALA A 369 14.42 -13.06 -26.37
C ALA A 369 13.43 -13.29 -25.22
N SER A 370 13.12 -14.56 -24.97
CA SER A 370 12.33 -14.97 -23.81
C SER A 370 13.23 -15.73 -22.84
N LEU A 371 13.02 -15.51 -21.55
CA LEU A 371 13.71 -16.29 -20.52
C LEU A 371 13.16 -17.72 -20.50
N ASP A 372 14.06 -18.70 -20.48
CA ASP A 372 13.70 -20.08 -20.19
C ASP A 372 13.40 -20.27 -18.70
N VAL A 373 12.63 -21.31 -18.35
CA VAL A 373 12.34 -21.68 -16.94
C VAL A 373 13.63 -21.87 -16.14
N SER A 374 14.66 -22.47 -16.74
CA SER A 374 15.94 -22.73 -16.10
C SER A 374 16.68 -21.44 -15.75
N ALA A 375 16.65 -20.45 -16.65
CA ALA A 375 17.24 -19.13 -16.43
C ALA A 375 16.48 -18.34 -15.38
N TRP A 376 15.14 -18.36 -15.43
CA TRP A 376 14.28 -17.75 -14.42
C TRP A 376 14.59 -18.26 -13.01
N LEU A 377 14.66 -19.59 -12.83
CA LEU A 377 14.99 -20.20 -11.54
C LEU A 377 16.43 -19.92 -11.10
N ALA A 378 17.38 -19.83 -12.04
CA ALA A 378 18.76 -19.48 -11.73
C ALA A 378 18.90 -18.03 -11.21
N LEU A 379 18.18 -17.07 -11.81
CA LEU A 379 18.16 -15.68 -11.37
C LEU A 379 17.59 -15.53 -9.94
N TRP A 380 16.51 -16.25 -9.62
CA TRP A 380 15.97 -16.28 -8.27
C TRP A 380 16.88 -16.98 -7.27
N SER A 381 17.53 -18.08 -7.67
CA SER A 381 18.50 -18.79 -6.81
C SER A 381 19.69 -17.88 -6.46
N LEU A 382 20.11 -17.06 -7.42
CA LEU A 382 21.18 -16.09 -7.26
C LEU A 382 20.77 -14.93 -6.34
N GLU A 383 19.59 -14.35 -6.53
CA GLU A 383 19.07 -13.29 -5.65
C GLU A 383 18.92 -13.79 -4.20
N MET A 384 18.43 -15.02 -4.02
CA MET A 384 18.29 -15.66 -2.71
C MET A 384 19.64 -15.91 -2.03
N ALA A 385 20.66 -16.34 -2.78
CA ALA A 385 22.00 -16.59 -2.26
C ALA A 385 22.77 -15.31 -1.89
N ILE A 386 22.47 -14.18 -2.56
CA ILE A 386 23.17 -12.91 -2.36
C ILE A 386 22.45 -12.03 -1.33
N ARG A 387 21.13 -11.88 -1.47
CA ARG A 387 20.28 -10.99 -0.64
C ARG A 387 19.04 -11.74 -0.16
N PRO A 388 19.19 -12.68 0.79
CA PRO A 388 18.09 -13.53 1.24
C PRO A 388 16.86 -12.74 1.70
N LEU A 389 17.06 -11.66 2.46
CA LEU A 389 15.95 -10.82 2.94
C LEU A 389 15.19 -10.10 1.81
N ARG A 390 15.89 -9.62 0.78
CA ARG A 390 15.23 -8.94 -0.35
C ARG A 390 14.50 -9.93 -1.25
N ALA A 391 15.09 -11.11 -1.47
CA ALA A 391 14.43 -12.18 -2.20
C ALA A 391 13.14 -12.64 -1.49
N LEU A 392 13.18 -12.81 -0.18
CA LEU A 392 12.01 -13.12 0.64
C LEU A 392 10.92 -12.04 0.54
N GLU A 393 11.31 -10.77 0.67
CA GLU A 393 10.39 -9.64 0.50
C GLU A 393 9.74 -9.67 -0.90
N GLN A 394 10.52 -9.92 -1.96
CA GLN A 394 10.00 -10.00 -3.34
C GLN A 394 9.07 -11.20 -3.54
N LEU A 395 9.40 -12.36 -3.00
CA LEU A 395 8.54 -13.55 -3.05
C LEU A 395 7.21 -13.31 -2.32
N TYR A 396 7.24 -12.61 -1.19
CA TYR A 396 6.03 -12.22 -0.47
C TYR A 396 5.17 -11.23 -1.26
N TYR A 397 5.80 -10.27 -1.96
CA TYR A 397 5.06 -9.39 -2.88
C TYR A 397 4.39 -10.18 -4.01
N LEU A 398 5.05 -11.21 -4.54
CA LEU A 398 4.50 -12.07 -5.59
C LEU A 398 3.35 -12.99 -5.12
N GLY A 399 3.16 -13.14 -3.81
CA GLY A 399 2.07 -13.93 -3.24
C GLY A 399 2.47 -15.31 -2.77
N LEU A 400 3.76 -15.53 -2.44
CA LEU A 400 4.16 -16.67 -1.63
C LEU A 400 3.79 -16.37 -0.16
N VAL A 401 2.50 -16.58 0.17
CA VAL A 401 1.90 -16.23 1.48
C VAL A 401 1.91 -17.41 2.47
N ASP A 402 2.42 -18.58 2.10
CA ASP A 402 2.46 -19.72 3.01
C ASP A 402 3.33 -19.44 4.25
N THR A 403 2.69 -19.60 5.40
CA THR A 403 2.89 -19.00 6.73
C THR A 403 4.23 -19.10 7.45
N LYS A 404 5.35 -19.48 6.82
CA LYS A 404 6.68 -19.44 7.48
C LYS A 404 7.80 -19.04 6.51
N ALA A 405 8.74 -18.21 6.96
CA ALA A 405 10.00 -17.94 6.22
C ALA A 405 10.74 -19.25 5.83
N LEU A 406 10.59 -20.28 6.67
CA LEU A 406 11.16 -21.61 6.52
C LEU A 406 10.55 -22.45 5.38
N THR A 407 9.39 -22.07 4.85
CA THR A 407 8.81 -22.76 3.66
C THR A 407 9.40 -22.23 2.36
N ALA A 408 10.00 -21.03 2.34
CA ALA A 408 10.60 -20.43 1.17
C ALA A 408 12.12 -20.65 1.07
N VAL A 409 12.77 -20.85 2.22
CA VAL A 409 14.24 -20.88 2.33
C VAL A 409 14.72 -22.14 3.02
N ASP A 410 15.59 -22.89 2.32
CA ASP A 410 16.40 -23.94 2.92
C ASP A 410 17.72 -23.34 3.41
N VAL A 411 17.94 -23.37 4.73
CA VAL A 411 19.11 -22.75 5.37
C VAL A 411 20.15 -23.82 5.71
N ARG A 412 21.37 -23.66 5.18
CA ARG A 412 22.44 -24.64 5.33
C ARG A 412 23.18 -24.50 6.67
N ARG A 413 22.79 -25.32 7.64
CA ARG A 413 23.38 -25.35 9.00
C ARG A 413 24.73 -26.05 9.17
N SER A 414 25.42 -26.49 8.10
CA SER A 414 26.72 -27.18 8.26
C SER A 414 27.67 -27.11 7.06
N ARG A 415 28.93 -26.79 7.34
CA ARG A 415 30.09 -26.88 6.42
C ARG A 415 30.52 -28.32 6.10
N HIS A 416 29.99 -29.33 6.82
CA HIS A 416 30.50 -30.71 6.75
C HIS A 416 29.71 -31.68 5.87
N SER A 417 28.50 -31.33 5.40
CA SER A 417 27.82 -32.07 4.33
C SER A 417 28.09 -31.38 2.99
N ARG A 418 29.11 -31.84 2.26
CA ARG A 418 29.41 -31.37 0.87
C ARG A 418 28.61 -32.12 -0.19
N ALA A 419 27.97 -33.23 0.14
CA ALA A 419 27.41 -34.18 -0.82
C ALA A 419 26.01 -33.80 -1.37
N SER A 420 25.35 -32.78 -0.83
CA SER A 420 23.97 -32.41 -1.22
C SER A 420 23.77 -30.94 -1.62
N ALA A 421 24.86 -30.18 -1.81
CA ALA A 421 24.76 -28.75 -2.14
C ALA A 421 24.27 -28.55 -3.58
N LYS A 422 23.15 -27.83 -3.76
CA LYS A 422 22.60 -27.50 -5.09
C LYS A 422 23.20 -26.22 -5.64
N VAL A 423 23.66 -25.31 -4.77
CA VAL A 423 24.31 -24.05 -5.15
C VAL A 423 25.73 -23.99 -4.57
N ILE A 424 26.71 -23.59 -5.40
CA ILE A 424 28.11 -23.42 -5.00
C ILE A 424 28.54 -21.99 -5.33
N ARG A 425 29.02 -21.25 -4.32
CA ARG A 425 29.60 -19.92 -4.50
C ARG A 425 31.10 -20.05 -4.72
N CYS A 426 31.56 -19.76 -5.93
CA CYS A 426 32.99 -19.72 -6.27
C CYS A 426 33.45 -18.26 -6.34
N LEU A 427 34.54 -17.93 -5.61
CA LEU A 427 35.19 -16.62 -5.71
C LEU A 427 36.40 -16.75 -6.64
N LEU A 428 36.36 -16.06 -7.77
CA LEU A 428 37.43 -16.10 -8.77
C LEU A 428 38.39 -14.92 -8.56
N PHE A 429 39.61 -15.21 -8.12
CA PHE A 429 40.65 -14.20 -7.87
C PHE A 429 41.77 -14.27 -8.89
N GLY A 430 42.40 -13.12 -9.16
CA GLY A 430 43.52 -13.02 -10.08
C GLY A 430 43.82 -11.58 -10.51
N PRO A 431 45.01 -11.29 -11.03
CA PRO A 431 45.43 -9.96 -11.44
C PRO A 431 44.65 -9.43 -12.66
N PRO A 432 44.64 -8.10 -12.94
CA PRO A 432 44.00 -7.57 -14.15
C PRO A 432 44.59 -8.22 -15.40
N GLY A 433 43.73 -8.50 -16.40
CA GLY A 433 44.16 -9.14 -17.66
C GLY A 433 44.32 -10.67 -17.64
N CYS A 434 44.22 -11.35 -16.50
CA CYS A 434 44.40 -12.81 -16.42
C CYS A 434 43.20 -13.64 -16.93
N GLY A 435 42.28 -13.04 -17.69
CA GLY A 435 41.17 -13.76 -18.31
C GLY A 435 40.04 -14.23 -17.39
N LYS A 436 39.97 -13.81 -16.11
CA LYS A 436 38.87 -14.16 -15.18
C LYS A 436 37.49 -14.00 -15.80
N THR A 437 37.31 -12.86 -16.45
CA THR A 437 36.08 -12.47 -17.13
C THR A 437 35.75 -13.38 -18.30
N LEU A 438 36.75 -13.75 -19.09
CA LEU A 438 36.59 -14.66 -20.21
C LEU A 438 36.22 -16.07 -19.73
N LEU A 439 36.79 -16.50 -18.60
CA LEU A 439 36.46 -17.76 -17.96
C LEU A 439 35.03 -17.78 -17.45
N THR A 440 34.56 -16.71 -16.78
CA THR A 440 33.14 -16.60 -16.38
C THR A 440 32.21 -16.56 -17.60
N ASN A 441 32.63 -15.92 -18.70
CA ASN A 441 31.85 -15.85 -19.94
C ASN A 441 31.69 -17.19 -20.63
N ALA A 442 32.70 -18.06 -20.53
CA ALA A 442 32.61 -19.40 -21.08
C ALA A 442 31.57 -20.26 -20.35
N PHE A 443 31.25 -19.93 -19.09
CA PHE A 443 30.21 -20.61 -18.31
C PHE A 443 28.81 -20.02 -18.49
N THR A 444 28.70 -18.86 -19.14
CA THR A 444 27.42 -18.21 -19.45
C THR A 444 27.16 -18.27 -20.94
N SER A 445 25.90 -18.24 -21.35
CA SER A 445 25.55 -18.27 -22.79
C SER A 445 25.98 -17.00 -23.55
N TYR A 446 26.58 -16.01 -22.86
CA TYR A 446 26.85 -14.66 -23.35
C TYR A 446 28.16 -14.08 -22.79
N SER A 447 28.73 -13.10 -23.51
CA SER A 447 30.02 -12.46 -23.21
C SER A 447 29.87 -11.21 -22.33
N PHE A 448 30.43 -11.22 -21.13
CA PHE A 448 30.59 -10.09 -20.22
C PHE A 448 31.75 -9.17 -20.62
N LEU A 449 31.54 -7.87 -20.47
CA LEU A 449 32.60 -6.86 -20.38
C LEU A 449 32.69 -6.37 -18.93
N SER A 450 33.87 -6.46 -18.34
CA SER A 450 34.13 -5.95 -16.99
C SER A 450 33.92 -4.44 -16.94
N PRO A 451 33.29 -3.89 -15.87
CA PRO A 451 33.46 -2.49 -15.54
C PRO A 451 34.96 -2.18 -15.35
N GLU A 452 35.32 -0.92 -15.50
CA GLU A 452 36.71 -0.47 -15.43
C GLU A 452 37.43 -0.99 -14.18
N PRO A 453 38.75 -1.27 -14.28
CA PRO A 453 39.51 -1.88 -13.19
C PRO A 453 39.35 -1.10 -11.88
N LEU A 454 39.14 -1.80 -10.77
CA LEU A 454 39.14 -1.22 -9.40
C LEU A 454 40.39 -0.38 -9.09
N ALA A 455 41.48 -0.60 -9.83
CA ALA A 455 42.71 0.19 -9.76
C ALA A 455 42.51 1.67 -10.16
N VAL A 456 41.49 1.99 -10.96
CA VAL A 456 41.18 3.38 -11.37
C VAL A 456 40.40 4.12 -10.28
N SER A 457 39.58 3.40 -9.50
CA SER A 457 38.73 3.98 -8.44
C SER A 457 39.44 4.14 -7.09
N TYR A 458 40.49 3.36 -6.82
CA TYR A 458 41.28 3.44 -5.59
C TYR A 458 42.79 3.32 -5.88
N PRO A 459 43.44 4.41 -6.34
CA PRO A 459 44.84 4.37 -6.77
C PRO A 459 45.87 4.25 -5.63
N GLU A 460 45.51 4.51 -4.36
CA GLU A 460 46.50 4.65 -3.26
C GLU A 460 46.19 3.90 -1.95
N ARG A 461 45.21 2.98 -1.90
CA ARG A 461 44.99 2.15 -0.70
C ARG A 461 44.61 0.72 -1.06
N ASP A 462 45.16 -0.25 -0.31
CA ASP A 462 44.64 -1.61 -0.24
C ASP A 462 43.16 -1.53 0.20
N ALA A 463 42.25 -1.79 -0.74
CA ALA A 463 40.82 -1.82 -0.45
C ALA A 463 40.55 -2.88 0.61
N LYS A 464 39.90 -2.51 1.73
CA LYS A 464 39.50 -3.48 2.74
C LYS A 464 38.54 -4.49 2.08
N PRO A 465 38.63 -5.80 2.39
CA PRO A 465 37.78 -6.82 1.76
C PRO A 465 36.28 -6.51 1.84
N ALA A 466 35.83 -5.88 2.93
CA ALA A 466 34.44 -5.47 3.12
C ALA A 466 33.97 -4.36 2.16
N ASP A 467 34.85 -3.44 1.77
CA ASP A 467 34.55 -2.34 0.84
C ASP A 467 34.57 -2.85 -0.61
N ALA A 468 35.43 -3.83 -0.90
CA ALA A 468 35.46 -4.55 -2.18
C ALA A 468 34.26 -5.50 -2.37
N TYR A 469 33.58 -5.91 -1.29
CA TYR A 469 32.39 -6.77 -1.36
C TYR A 469 31.22 -6.08 -2.10
N ALA A 470 31.08 -4.76 -1.95
CA ALA A 470 30.12 -3.95 -2.70
C ALA A 470 30.38 -3.94 -4.22
N HIS A 471 31.64 -4.10 -4.62
CA HIS A 471 32.07 -4.20 -6.02
C HIS A 471 32.13 -5.63 -6.55
N LEU A 472 32.38 -6.64 -5.71
CA LEU A 472 32.22 -8.07 -6.03
C LEU A 472 30.75 -8.43 -6.32
N LEU A 473 29.83 -7.64 -5.76
CA LEU A 473 28.38 -7.69 -6.02
C LEU A 473 27.98 -7.19 -7.42
N HIS A 474 28.88 -6.56 -8.19
CA HIS A 474 28.62 -6.21 -9.60
C HIS A 474 28.72 -7.40 -10.57
N ASN A 475 29.06 -8.60 -10.08
CA ASN A 475 29.09 -9.81 -10.93
C ASN A 475 27.70 -10.43 -11.17
N VAL A 476 26.67 -9.80 -10.61
CA VAL A 476 25.35 -9.77 -11.23
C VAL A 476 25.10 -8.28 -11.46
N HIS A 477 25.16 -7.84 -12.72
CA HIS A 477 24.58 -6.63 -13.30
C HIS A 477 25.51 -5.81 -14.20
N THR A 478 24.90 -5.42 -15.33
CA THR A 478 25.31 -4.41 -16.33
C THR A 478 26.61 -4.69 -17.08
N VAL A 479 26.47 -5.33 -18.25
CA VAL A 479 27.48 -5.30 -19.31
C VAL A 479 27.30 -4.00 -20.10
N VAL A 480 28.25 -3.07 -20.07
CA VAL A 480 28.20 -1.89 -20.96
C VAL A 480 29.00 -2.21 -22.22
N ASP A 481 28.31 -2.21 -23.36
CA ASP A 481 28.93 -2.33 -24.67
C ASP A 481 29.77 -1.07 -24.96
N LYS A 482 31.07 -1.23 -25.20
CA LYS A 482 32.00 -0.11 -25.43
C LYS A 482 31.79 0.60 -26.77
N GLU A 483 31.14 -0.03 -27.74
CA GLU A 483 30.91 0.58 -29.06
C GLU A 483 29.59 1.35 -29.11
N THR A 484 28.60 0.96 -28.28
CA THR A 484 27.23 1.51 -28.34
C THR A 484 26.73 2.15 -27.04
N GLY A 485 27.41 1.93 -25.91
CA GLY A 485 27.01 2.44 -24.58
C GLY A 485 25.81 1.73 -23.94
N ALA A 486 25.28 0.67 -24.56
CA ALA A 486 24.09 -0.03 -24.09
C ALA A 486 24.39 -1.05 -22.97
N GLN A 487 23.52 -1.13 -21.96
CA GLN A 487 23.59 -2.10 -20.85
C GLN A 487 22.97 -3.45 -21.26
N ARG A 488 23.65 -4.60 -21.06
CA ARG A 488 23.19 -5.97 -21.40
C ARG A 488 23.12 -6.92 -20.18
N THR A 489 22.32 -7.98 -20.29
CA THR A 489 21.94 -8.91 -19.19
C THR A 489 22.60 -10.28 -19.28
N LEU A 490 23.01 -10.85 -18.14
CA LEU A 490 23.52 -12.21 -18.00
C LEU A 490 22.37 -13.22 -17.81
N ILE A 491 22.24 -14.21 -18.70
CA ILE A 491 21.32 -15.35 -18.56
C ILE A 491 22.14 -16.60 -18.23
N VAL A 492 22.04 -17.09 -16.99
CA VAL A 492 22.69 -18.34 -16.55
C VAL A 492 21.78 -19.51 -16.92
N ARG A 493 22.21 -20.39 -17.85
CA ARG A 493 21.56 -21.68 -18.07
C ARG A 493 22.10 -22.72 -17.08
N ARG A 494 21.22 -23.62 -16.64
CA ARG A 494 21.57 -24.76 -15.79
C ARG A 494 22.55 -25.67 -16.55
N PHE A 495 23.70 -25.97 -15.96
CA PHE A 495 24.70 -26.88 -16.52
C PHE A 495 24.70 -28.19 -15.72
N GLU A 496 24.74 -29.32 -16.41
CA GLU A 496 25.05 -30.63 -15.84
C GLU A 496 26.55 -30.86 -15.94
N ILE A 497 27.24 -30.96 -14.80
CA ILE A 497 28.65 -31.36 -14.76
C ILE A 497 28.68 -32.87 -15.00
N SER A 498 28.92 -33.29 -16.24
CA SER A 498 29.31 -34.68 -16.53
C SER A 498 30.74 -34.89 -16.02
N TRP A 499 30.89 -35.75 -15.02
CA TRP A 499 32.20 -36.21 -14.53
C TRP A 499 32.86 -37.16 -15.52
#